data_AF-A0A6G9QJU3-F1
#
_entry.id   AF-A0A6G9QJU3-F1
#
_cell.length_a   1.000
_cell.length_b   1.000
_cell.length_c   1.000
_cell.angle_alpha   90.00
_cell.angle_beta   90.00
_cell.angle_gamma   90.00
#
_symmetry.space_group_name_H-M   'P 1'
#
loop_
_entity.id
_entity.type
_entity.pdbx_description
1 polymer ?
#
loop_
_entity_poly.entity_id
_entity_poly.type
_entity_poly.pdbx_seq_one_letter_code
_entity_poly.pdbx_strand_id
1 'polypeptide(L)'
;MNTKQLIDTLKLQLNKLEQEALQHDRNLAPQQKKTLQETERFNHAVFNQQGAHLTPCIAQLKKDITQLEKQITMKLAKSTIELSCQRIQDRFTALRRALLTTNLNLKSAEQKKASNRARYAKKQQKTITDSGFGWIANNIMQNSHQLYEELNKHFNWAKRIEDKIYQMESNLEMCHGADKITLQNDILLMHRRLGKCRQAISYIEERIQHFERPRQSFNR
;
A
#
# COMPACT_ATOMS: atom_id res chain seq x y z
N MET A 1 52.40 -13.89 -10.80
CA MET A 1 51.15 -13.92 -11.59
C MET A 1 51.22 -12.84 -12.65
N ASN A 2 51.03 -13.19 -13.92
CA ASN A 2 51.00 -12.23 -15.03
C ASN A 2 49.63 -11.53 -15.08
N THR A 3 49.57 -10.25 -15.45
CA THR A 3 48.33 -9.47 -15.60
C THR A 3 47.29 -10.20 -16.45
N LYS A 4 47.72 -10.90 -17.50
CA LYS A 4 46.84 -11.74 -18.33
C LYS A 4 46.15 -12.85 -17.52
N GLN A 5 46.90 -13.55 -16.66
CA GLN A 5 46.37 -14.61 -15.78
C GLN A 5 45.36 -14.06 -14.77
N LEU A 6 45.56 -12.83 -14.28
CA LEU A 6 44.61 -12.17 -13.36
C LEU A 6 43.29 -11.82 -14.07
N ILE A 7 43.35 -11.32 -15.30
CA ILE A 7 42.16 -11.05 -16.12
C ILE A 7 41.41 -12.35 -16.41
N ASP A 8 42.12 -13.42 -16.77
CA ASP A 8 41.50 -14.72 -17.03
C ASP A 8 40.82 -15.29 -15.78
N THR A 9 41.43 -15.12 -14.60
CA THR A 9 40.84 -15.47 -13.32
C THR A 9 39.56 -14.68 -13.04
N LEU A 10 39.58 -13.37 -13.31
CA LEU A 10 38.42 -12.49 -13.14
C LEU A 10 37.26 -12.87 -14.09
N LYS A 11 37.58 -13.21 -15.35
CA LYS A 11 36.60 -13.72 -16.32
C LYS A 11 35.98 -15.04 -15.86
N LEU A 12 36.79 -15.94 -15.31
CA LEU A 12 36.30 -17.21 -14.75
C LEU A 12 35.36 -16.98 -13.55
N GLN A 13 35.72 -16.06 -12.65
CA GLN A 13 34.86 -15.68 -11.53
C GLN A 13 33.54 -15.06 -12.01
N LEU A 14 33.57 -14.22 -13.04
CA LEU A 14 32.37 -13.65 -13.63
C LEU A 14 31.48 -14.71 -14.26
N ASN A 15 32.06 -15.69 -14.97
CA ASN A 15 31.28 -16.80 -15.55
C ASN A 15 30.55 -17.60 -14.47
N LYS A 16 31.19 -17.83 -13.31
CA LYS A 16 30.52 -18.47 -12.17
C LYS A 16 29.34 -17.62 -11.66
N LEU A 17 29.57 -16.32 -11.48
CA LEU A 17 28.54 -15.39 -11.01
C LEU A 17 27.37 -15.25 -11.99
N GLU A 18 27.64 -15.37 -13.29
CA GLU A 18 26.62 -15.39 -14.33
C GLU A 18 25.69 -16.60 -14.20
N GLN A 19 26.22 -17.78 -13.94
CA GLN A 19 25.40 -18.97 -13.71
C GLN A 19 24.51 -18.81 -12.47
N GLU A 20 25.06 -18.27 -11.39
CA GLU A 20 24.31 -17.97 -10.16
C GLU A 20 23.18 -16.95 -10.43
N ALA A 21 23.46 -15.90 -11.20
CA ALA A 21 22.47 -14.88 -11.58
C ALA A 21 21.37 -15.44 -12.49
N LEU A 22 21.72 -16.28 -13.48
CA LEU A 22 20.76 -16.94 -14.35
C LEU A 22 19.83 -17.88 -13.59
N GLN A 23 20.40 -18.69 -12.68
CA GLN A 23 19.60 -19.58 -11.84
C GLN A 23 18.68 -18.80 -10.91
N HIS A 24 19.20 -17.74 -10.29
CA HIS A 24 18.40 -16.81 -9.48
C HIS A 24 17.22 -16.25 -10.28
N ASP A 25 17.48 -15.70 -11.47
CA ASP A 25 16.46 -15.07 -12.30
C ASP A 25 15.39 -16.05 -12.81
N ARG A 26 15.77 -17.30 -13.07
CA ARG A 26 14.85 -18.40 -13.43
C ARG A 26 13.97 -18.84 -12.27
N ASN A 27 14.53 -18.87 -11.06
CA ASN A 27 13.82 -19.34 -9.85
C ASN A 27 12.85 -18.29 -9.28
N LEU A 28 12.90 -17.04 -9.75
CA LEU A 28 11.97 -16.01 -9.31
C LEU A 28 10.55 -16.26 -9.85
N ALA A 29 9.59 -16.37 -8.94
CA ALA A 29 8.17 -16.41 -9.29
C ALA A 29 7.68 -15.04 -9.83
N PRO A 30 6.62 -14.98 -10.67
CA PRO A 30 6.11 -13.72 -11.23
C PRO A 30 5.79 -12.65 -10.17
N GLN A 31 5.21 -13.04 -9.03
CA GLN A 31 4.88 -12.12 -7.93
C GLN A 31 6.14 -11.55 -7.25
N GLN A 32 7.19 -12.37 -7.13
CA GLN A 32 8.47 -11.94 -6.59
C GLN A 32 9.16 -10.96 -7.55
N LYS A 33 9.06 -11.19 -8.87
CA LYS A 33 9.55 -10.24 -9.88
C LYS A 33 8.87 -8.87 -9.75
N LYS A 34 7.54 -8.83 -9.64
CA LYS A 34 6.81 -7.56 -9.43
C LYS A 34 7.28 -6.84 -8.15
N THR A 35 7.42 -7.58 -7.05
CA THR A 35 7.88 -7.01 -5.77
C THR A 35 9.30 -6.47 -5.84
N LEU A 36 10.22 -7.20 -6.50
CA LEU A 36 11.61 -6.77 -6.66
C LEU A 36 11.78 -5.62 -7.67
N GLN A 37 10.89 -5.50 -8.66
CA GLN A 37 10.88 -4.37 -9.58
C GLN A 37 10.54 -3.05 -8.88
N GLU A 38 9.70 -3.11 -7.85
CA GLU A 38 9.34 -1.96 -7.00
C GLU A 38 10.42 -1.65 -5.94
N THR A 39 11.47 -2.47 -5.84
CA THR A 39 12.52 -2.34 -4.82
C THR A 39 13.83 -1.89 -5.45
N GLU A 40 14.45 -0.82 -4.94
CA GLU A 40 15.81 -0.44 -5.34
C GLU A 40 16.83 -1.44 -4.78
N ARG A 41 17.34 -2.33 -5.64
CA ARG A 41 18.31 -3.37 -5.26
C ARG A 41 19.76 -2.91 -5.30
N PHE A 42 20.03 -1.84 -6.05
CA PHE A 42 21.35 -1.27 -6.27
C PHE A 42 21.29 0.24 -6.11
N ASN A 43 22.40 0.83 -5.69
CA ASN A 43 22.59 2.26 -5.90
C ASN A 43 22.75 2.51 -7.40
N HIS A 44 22.02 3.49 -7.95
CA HIS A 44 22.11 3.92 -9.36
C HIS A 44 23.54 4.28 -9.79
N ALA A 45 24.40 4.67 -8.86
CA ALA A 45 25.82 4.92 -9.13
C ALA A 45 26.61 3.65 -9.54
N VAL A 46 26.16 2.46 -9.14
CA VAL A 46 26.87 1.20 -9.35
C VAL A 46 26.38 0.50 -10.62
N PHE A 47 25.07 0.40 -10.81
CA PHE A 47 24.47 -0.21 -12.00
C PHE A 47 23.33 0.64 -12.54
N ASN A 48 23.28 0.79 -13.86
CA ASN A 48 22.13 1.38 -14.55
C ASN A 48 21.12 0.27 -14.83
N GLN A 49 20.56 -0.34 -13.78
CA GLN A 49 19.62 -1.46 -13.93
C GLN A 49 18.22 -1.09 -13.46
N GLN A 50 17.23 -1.39 -14.28
CA GLN A 50 15.80 -1.29 -13.97
C GLN A 50 15.21 -2.71 -13.95
N GLY A 51 14.58 -3.10 -12.85
CA GLY A 51 13.82 -4.36 -12.75
C GLY A 51 14.44 -5.47 -11.89
N ALA A 52 13.75 -6.61 -11.88
CA ALA A 52 14.01 -7.71 -10.93
C ALA A 52 15.18 -8.64 -11.29
N HIS A 53 15.58 -8.68 -12.56
CA HIS A 53 16.57 -9.63 -13.07
C HIS A 53 18.01 -9.15 -12.85
N LEU A 54 18.94 -10.04 -12.51
CA LEU A 54 20.36 -9.70 -12.31
C LEU A 54 21.22 -9.88 -13.55
N THR A 55 20.72 -10.62 -14.55
CA THR A 55 21.43 -10.88 -15.81
C THR A 55 21.90 -9.60 -16.54
N PRO A 56 21.14 -8.48 -16.58
CA PRO A 56 21.62 -7.24 -17.20
C PRO A 56 22.86 -6.65 -16.51
N CYS A 57 22.99 -6.80 -15.18
CA CYS A 57 24.19 -6.37 -14.44
C CYS A 57 25.43 -7.17 -14.84
N ILE A 58 25.29 -8.47 -15.11
CA ILE A 58 26.39 -9.31 -15.63
C ILE A 58 26.87 -8.78 -16.98
N ALA A 59 25.95 -8.41 -17.88
CA ALA A 59 26.33 -7.86 -19.19
C ALA A 59 27.10 -6.54 -19.07
N GLN A 60 26.76 -5.67 -18.10
CA GLN A 60 27.54 -4.46 -17.81
C GLN A 60 28.93 -4.80 -17.27
N LEU A 61 29.05 -5.78 -16.38
CA LEU A 61 30.32 -6.24 -15.83
C LEU A 61 31.25 -6.83 -16.90
N LYS A 62 30.71 -7.62 -17.84
CA LYS A 62 31.47 -8.16 -18.98
C LYS A 62 32.07 -7.05 -19.83
N LYS A 63 31.31 -5.98 -20.07
CA LYS A 63 31.80 -4.80 -20.79
C LYS A 63 32.92 -4.10 -20.02
N ASP A 64 32.81 -3.97 -18.70
CA ASP A 64 33.88 -3.36 -17.88
C ASP A 64 35.18 -4.14 -17.93
N ILE A 65 35.13 -5.46 -17.80
CA ILE A 65 36.33 -6.31 -17.86
C ILE A 65 36.98 -6.22 -19.24
N THR A 66 36.17 -6.23 -20.30
CA THR A 66 36.67 -6.04 -21.67
C THR A 66 37.33 -4.67 -21.85
N GLN A 67 36.76 -3.62 -21.23
CA GLN A 67 37.35 -2.29 -21.22
C GLN A 67 38.67 -2.28 -20.44
N LEU A 68 38.72 -2.87 -19.25
CA LEU A 68 39.94 -2.99 -18.44
C LEU A 68 41.07 -3.68 -19.21
N GLU A 69 40.77 -4.78 -19.90
CA GLU A 69 41.75 -5.52 -20.73
C GLU A 69 42.32 -4.65 -21.86
N LYS A 70 41.47 -3.85 -22.52
CA LYS A 70 41.93 -2.87 -23.52
C LYS A 70 42.82 -1.80 -22.88
N GLN A 71 42.44 -1.25 -21.73
CA GLN A 71 43.22 -0.21 -21.03
C GLN A 71 44.62 -0.72 -20.63
N ILE A 72 44.70 -1.97 -20.18
CA ILE A 72 45.97 -2.63 -19.82
C ILE A 72 46.82 -2.85 -21.08
N THR A 73 46.22 -3.35 -22.17
CA THR A 73 46.92 -3.60 -23.44
C THR A 73 47.47 -2.32 -24.05
N MET A 74 46.69 -1.23 -23.98
CA MET A 74 47.09 0.11 -24.42
C MET A 74 48.02 0.84 -23.44
N LYS A 75 48.35 0.22 -22.30
CA LYS A 75 49.21 0.80 -21.25
C LYS A 75 48.76 2.20 -20.81
N LEU A 76 47.46 2.39 -20.60
CA LEU A 76 46.94 3.65 -20.09
C LEU A 76 47.48 3.98 -18.69
N ALA A 77 47.26 5.23 -18.26
CA ALA A 77 47.68 5.71 -16.95
C ALA A 77 47.19 4.79 -15.81
N LYS A 78 48.06 4.58 -14.82
CA LYS A 78 47.81 3.69 -13.67
C LYS A 78 46.51 4.07 -12.94
N SER A 79 46.27 5.36 -12.74
CA SER A 79 45.06 5.87 -12.08
C SER A 79 43.78 5.49 -12.82
N THR A 80 43.79 5.48 -14.16
CA THR A 80 42.65 5.04 -14.98
C THR A 80 42.36 3.55 -14.79
N ILE A 81 43.41 2.73 -14.73
CA ILE A 81 43.30 1.28 -14.51
C ILE A 81 42.79 1.00 -13.09
N GLU A 82 43.32 1.70 -12.08
CA GLU A 82 42.87 1.59 -10.68
C GLU A 82 41.38 1.93 -10.52
N LEU A 83 40.90 3.01 -11.16
CA LEU A 83 39.48 3.38 -11.16
C LEU A 83 38.60 2.29 -11.80
N SER A 84 39.04 1.71 -12.92
CA SER A 84 38.32 0.60 -13.55
C SER A 84 38.25 -0.63 -12.64
N CYS A 85 39.36 -0.97 -11.97
CA CYS A 85 39.39 -2.06 -10.99
C CYS A 85 38.42 -1.81 -9.83
N GLN A 86 38.42 -0.60 -9.26
CA GLN A 86 37.51 -0.23 -8.17
C GLN A 86 36.05 -0.37 -8.60
N ARG A 87 35.70 0.16 -9.79
CA ARG A 87 34.34 0.06 -10.35
C ARG A 87 33.90 -1.40 -10.51
N ILE A 88 34.78 -2.26 -11.02
CA ILE A 88 34.49 -3.69 -11.17
C ILE A 88 34.28 -4.34 -9.80
N GLN A 89 35.13 -4.04 -8.82
CA GLN A 89 35.01 -4.58 -7.45
C GLN A 89 33.70 -4.16 -6.78
N ASP A 90 33.32 -2.89 -6.88
CA ASP A 90 32.07 -2.37 -6.32
C ASP A 90 30.86 -3.06 -6.94
N ARG A 91 30.87 -3.24 -8.26
CA ARG A 91 29.82 -3.94 -9.00
C ARG A 91 29.75 -5.43 -8.64
N PHE A 92 30.88 -6.12 -8.49
CA PHE A 92 30.91 -7.50 -7.98
C PHE A 92 30.30 -7.61 -6.58
N THR A 93 30.69 -6.71 -5.69
CA THR A 93 30.22 -6.68 -4.29
C THR A 93 28.72 -6.44 -4.23
N ALA A 94 28.24 -5.45 -4.99
CA ALA A 94 26.82 -5.15 -5.10
C ALA A 94 26.03 -6.34 -5.64
N LEU A 95 26.50 -6.99 -6.71
CA LEU A 95 25.81 -8.12 -7.33
C LEU A 95 25.75 -9.33 -6.39
N ARG A 96 26.84 -9.66 -5.70
CA ARG A 96 26.87 -10.71 -4.67
C ARG A 96 25.92 -10.41 -3.52
N ARG A 97 25.94 -9.18 -3.02
CA ARG A 97 24.99 -8.75 -1.97
C ARG A 97 23.55 -8.90 -2.46
N ALA A 98 23.26 -8.51 -3.69
CA ALA A 98 21.92 -8.60 -4.26
C ALA A 98 21.45 -10.07 -4.36
N LEU A 99 22.31 -11.01 -4.74
CA LEU A 99 22.01 -12.45 -4.74
C LEU A 99 21.68 -12.97 -3.33
N LEU A 100 22.52 -12.63 -2.35
CA LEU A 100 22.38 -13.12 -0.97
C LEU A 100 21.15 -12.52 -0.26
N THR A 101 20.83 -11.26 -0.56
CA THR A 101 19.79 -10.51 0.15
C THR A 101 18.41 -10.60 -0.49
N THR A 102 18.26 -11.18 -1.69
CA THR A 102 16.95 -11.27 -2.38
C THR A 102 15.86 -11.84 -1.48
N ASN A 103 16.11 -13.01 -0.87
CA ASN A 103 15.11 -13.68 -0.05
C ASN A 103 14.74 -12.88 1.22
N LEU A 104 15.70 -12.17 1.80
CA LEU A 104 15.46 -11.28 2.94
C LEU A 104 14.61 -10.08 2.53
N ASN A 105 14.93 -9.47 1.39
CA ASN A 105 14.17 -8.34 0.85
C ASN A 105 12.73 -8.74 0.54
N LEU A 106 12.51 -9.91 -0.09
CA LEU A 106 11.19 -10.46 -0.36
C LEU A 106 10.37 -10.65 0.92
N LYS A 107 10.93 -11.34 1.92
CA LYS A 107 10.27 -11.53 3.23
C LYS A 107 9.94 -10.21 3.91
N SER A 108 10.86 -9.24 3.87
CA SER A 108 10.64 -7.92 4.47
C SER A 108 9.53 -7.15 3.75
N ALA A 109 9.43 -7.27 2.43
CA ALA A 109 8.39 -6.64 1.63
C ALA A 109 7.01 -7.28 1.91
N GLU A 110 6.96 -8.61 2.03
CA GLU A 110 5.75 -9.35 2.44
C GLU A 110 5.29 -8.93 3.85
N GLN A 111 6.21 -8.86 4.80
CA GLN A 111 5.91 -8.42 6.17
C GLN A 111 5.40 -6.98 6.22
N LYS A 112 5.99 -6.06 5.44
CA LYS A 112 5.50 -4.69 5.31
C LYS A 112 4.08 -4.66 4.71
N LYS A 113 3.82 -5.42 3.65
CA LYS A 113 2.49 -5.54 3.04
C LYS A 113 1.46 -6.06 4.05
N ALA A 114 1.79 -7.11 4.81
CA ALA A 114 0.92 -7.65 5.86
C ALA A 114 0.65 -6.63 6.98
N SER A 115 1.69 -5.95 7.46
CA SER A 115 1.57 -4.92 8.50
C SER A 115 0.68 -3.75 8.06
N ASN A 116 0.88 -3.27 6.82
CA ASN A 116 0.06 -2.19 6.26
C ASN A 116 -1.41 -2.60 6.12
N ARG A 117 -1.70 -3.82 5.68
CA ARG A 117 -3.07 -4.37 5.63
C ARG A 117 -3.69 -4.41 7.03
N ALA A 118 -2.96 -4.92 8.03
CA ALA A 118 -3.46 -4.99 9.40
C ALA A 118 -3.72 -3.60 10.00
N ARG A 119 -2.83 -2.62 9.74
CA ARG A 119 -3.03 -1.21 10.15
C ARG A 119 -4.27 -0.61 9.51
N TYR A 120 -4.45 -0.84 8.21
CA TYR A 120 -5.62 -0.33 7.48
C TYR A 120 -6.93 -0.95 8.00
N ALA A 121 -6.95 -2.26 8.25
CA ALA A 121 -8.09 -2.95 8.85
C ALA A 121 -8.43 -2.38 10.24
N LYS A 122 -7.43 -2.19 11.11
CA LYS A 122 -7.64 -1.55 12.43
C LYS A 122 -8.17 -0.12 12.31
N LYS A 123 -7.68 0.65 11.33
CA LYS A 123 -8.17 2.02 11.08
C LYS A 123 -9.64 2.00 10.67
N GLN A 124 -10.04 1.08 9.78
CA GLN A 124 -11.45 0.94 9.39
C GLN A 124 -12.35 0.51 10.56
N GLN A 125 -11.87 -0.41 11.40
CA GLN A 125 -12.64 -0.82 12.58
C GLN A 125 -12.81 0.35 13.56
N LYS A 126 -11.77 1.16 13.76
CA LYS A 126 -11.86 2.36 14.61
C LYS A 126 -12.83 3.41 14.05
N THR A 127 -12.84 3.66 12.74
CA THR A 127 -13.81 4.61 12.16
C THR A 127 -15.25 4.11 12.27
N ILE A 128 -15.47 2.78 12.25
CA ILE A 128 -16.77 2.17 12.52
C ILE A 128 -17.19 2.33 13.99
N THR A 129 -16.27 2.22 14.94
CA THR A 129 -16.59 2.41 16.37
C THR A 129 -16.82 3.88 16.73
N ASP A 130 -16.01 4.78 16.18
CA ASP A 130 -16.04 6.21 16.51
C ASP A 130 -17.31 6.91 15.96
N SER A 131 -17.96 6.37 14.92
CA SER A 131 -19.18 6.97 14.35
C SER A 131 -20.41 6.83 15.25
N GLY A 132 -20.36 6.03 16.32
CA GLY A 132 -21.51 5.75 17.20
C GLY A 132 -22.60 4.89 16.55
N PHE A 133 -22.43 4.51 15.28
CA PHE A 133 -23.34 3.65 14.50
C PHE A 133 -22.72 2.28 14.20
N GLY A 134 -21.77 1.82 15.02
CA GLY A 134 -21.10 0.53 14.83
C GLY A 134 -22.05 -0.67 14.77
N TRP A 135 -23.24 -0.58 15.37
CA TRP A 135 -24.29 -1.60 15.25
C TRP A 135 -24.88 -1.69 13.83
N ILE A 136 -24.98 -0.57 13.11
CA ILE A 136 -25.40 -0.52 11.70
C ILE A 136 -24.34 -1.23 10.85
N ALA A 137 -23.07 -0.96 11.15
CA ALA A 137 -21.96 -1.58 10.43
C ALA A 137 -21.86 -3.10 10.62
N ASN A 138 -22.05 -3.60 11.85
CA ASN A 138 -21.82 -5.02 12.12
C ASN A 138 -22.93 -5.95 11.61
N ASN A 139 -24.19 -5.48 11.56
CA ASN A 139 -25.34 -6.34 11.25
C ASN A 139 -25.89 -6.17 9.83
N ILE A 140 -25.75 -4.98 9.23
CA ILE A 140 -26.47 -4.62 7.99
C ILE A 140 -25.52 -4.55 6.78
N MET A 141 -24.19 -4.56 7.00
CA MET A 141 -23.18 -4.43 5.93
C MET A 141 -23.00 -5.64 5.02
N GLN A 142 -23.67 -6.76 5.27
CA GLN A 142 -23.52 -7.95 4.42
C GLN A 142 -24.45 -7.95 3.20
N ASN A 143 -25.49 -7.09 3.19
CA ASN A 143 -26.49 -7.08 2.12
C ASN A 143 -26.96 -5.65 1.79
N SER A 144 -26.86 -5.25 0.52
CA SER A 144 -27.32 -3.94 0.05
C SER A 144 -28.82 -3.72 0.28
N HIS A 145 -29.65 -4.76 0.15
CA HIS A 145 -31.09 -4.66 0.38
C HIS A 145 -31.43 -4.30 1.84
N GLN A 146 -30.68 -4.87 2.79
CA GLN A 146 -30.87 -4.56 4.21
C GLN A 146 -30.49 -3.11 4.54
N LEU A 147 -29.50 -2.52 3.85
CA LEU A 147 -29.17 -1.11 3.99
C LEU A 147 -30.33 -0.22 3.55
N TYR A 148 -31.00 -0.56 2.45
CA TYR A 148 -32.19 0.16 1.97
C TYR A 148 -33.38 0.02 2.92
N GLU A 149 -33.62 -1.18 3.47
CA GLU A 149 -34.68 -1.38 4.48
C GLU A 149 -34.44 -0.53 5.72
N GLU A 150 -33.21 -0.50 6.23
CA GLU A 150 -32.84 0.29 7.40
C GLU A 150 -32.86 1.79 7.13
N LEU A 151 -32.40 2.22 5.96
CA LEU A 151 -32.55 3.61 5.51
C LEU A 151 -34.01 4.05 5.57
N ASN A 152 -34.91 3.20 5.05
CA ASN A 152 -36.34 3.50 5.03
C ASN A 152 -36.94 3.52 6.45
N LYS A 153 -36.50 2.65 7.37
CA LYS A 153 -36.90 2.72 8.79
C LYS A 153 -36.51 4.06 9.42
N HIS A 154 -35.25 4.47 9.25
CA HIS A 154 -34.75 5.73 9.79
C HIS A 154 -35.44 6.96 9.18
N PHE A 155 -35.76 6.92 7.88
CA PHE A 155 -36.53 7.96 7.21
C PHE A 155 -37.96 8.08 7.78
N ASN A 156 -38.64 6.95 7.95
CA ASN A 156 -39.98 6.92 8.53
C ASN A 156 -40.01 7.39 10.00
N TRP A 157 -38.98 7.04 10.78
CA TRP A 157 -38.84 7.56 12.14
C TRP A 157 -38.60 9.06 12.17
N ALA A 158 -37.74 9.57 11.30
CA ALA A 158 -37.48 11.01 11.20
C ALA A 158 -38.78 11.78 10.90
N LYS A 159 -39.55 11.33 9.91
CA LYS A 159 -40.85 11.92 9.57
C LYS A 159 -41.83 11.91 10.74
N ARG A 160 -41.98 10.77 11.42
CA ARG A 160 -42.86 10.65 12.60
C ARG A 160 -42.43 11.55 13.76
N ILE A 161 -41.12 11.70 13.98
CA ILE A 161 -40.60 12.59 15.03
C ILE A 161 -40.84 14.06 14.64
N GLU A 162 -40.67 14.42 13.37
CA GLU A 162 -41.01 15.77 12.87
C GLU A 162 -42.49 16.08 13.08
N ASP A 163 -43.39 15.21 12.64
CA ASP A 163 -44.84 15.35 12.86
C ASP A 163 -45.16 15.51 14.36
N LYS A 164 -44.47 14.75 15.23
CA LYS A 164 -44.66 14.83 16.67
C LYS A 164 -44.14 16.15 17.26
N ILE A 165 -43.02 16.67 16.77
CA ILE A 165 -42.49 17.98 17.17
C ILE A 165 -43.51 19.07 16.79
N TYR A 166 -44.03 19.07 15.56
CA TYR A 166 -45.04 20.05 15.15
C TYR A 166 -46.30 20.03 16.04
N GLN A 167 -46.78 18.84 16.40
CA GLN A 167 -47.90 18.71 17.35
C GLN A 167 -47.57 19.28 18.73
N MET A 168 -46.36 19.00 19.24
CA MET A 168 -45.93 19.49 20.55
C MET A 168 -45.72 21.01 20.55
N GLU A 169 -45.18 21.57 19.48
CA GLU A 169 -45.03 23.02 19.28
C GLU A 169 -46.39 23.72 19.24
N SER A 170 -47.38 23.15 18.53
CA SER A 170 -48.75 23.68 18.53
C SER A 170 -49.39 23.62 19.92
N ASN A 171 -49.18 22.54 20.68
CA ASN A 171 -49.68 22.42 22.05
C ASN A 171 -49.01 23.40 23.02
N LEU A 172 -47.75 23.79 22.76
CA LEU A 172 -46.98 24.71 23.59
C LEU A 172 -47.61 26.11 23.64
N GLU A 173 -48.29 26.53 22.57
CA GLU A 173 -49.03 27.79 22.52
C GLU A 173 -50.19 27.82 23.52
N MET A 174 -50.72 26.65 23.88
CA MET A 174 -51.88 26.49 24.79
C MET A 174 -51.47 26.17 26.24
N CYS A 175 -50.19 25.92 26.52
CA CYS A 175 -49.68 25.57 27.84
C CYS A 175 -49.11 26.77 28.61
N HIS A 176 -49.23 26.76 29.94
CA HIS A 176 -48.74 27.82 30.82
C HIS A 176 -47.96 27.27 32.02
N GLY A 177 -47.12 28.11 32.63
CA GLY A 177 -46.41 27.76 33.87
C GLY A 177 -45.47 26.56 33.73
N ALA A 178 -45.52 25.65 34.71
CA ALA A 178 -44.63 24.49 34.78
C ALA A 178 -44.80 23.50 33.61
N ASP A 179 -46.03 23.32 33.12
CA ASP A 179 -46.33 22.40 32.00
C ASP A 179 -45.74 22.88 30.67
N LYS A 180 -45.55 24.19 30.52
CA LYS A 180 -44.85 24.76 29.36
C LYS A 180 -43.37 24.40 29.38
N ILE A 181 -42.73 24.42 30.55
CA ILE A 181 -41.30 24.11 30.73
C ILE A 181 -41.04 22.62 30.49
N THR A 182 -41.91 21.73 30.98
CA THR A 182 -41.79 20.29 30.74
C THR A 182 -41.95 19.98 29.24
N LEU A 183 -42.97 20.54 28.59
CA LEU A 183 -43.19 20.35 27.15
C LEU A 183 -42.03 20.89 26.30
N GLN A 184 -41.45 22.03 26.68
CA GLN A 184 -40.24 22.56 26.03
C GLN A 184 -39.05 21.60 26.14
N ASN A 185 -38.82 21.01 27.31
CA ASN A 185 -37.75 20.03 27.49
C ASN A 185 -38.00 18.76 26.66
N ASP A 186 -39.25 18.31 26.57
CA ASP A 186 -39.61 17.15 25.75
C ASP A 186 -39.39 17.44 24.25
N ILE A 187 -39.70 18.66 23.78
CA ILE A 187 -39.40 19.10 22.41
C ILE A 187 -37.90 19.05 22.14
N LEU A 188 -37.07 19.55 23.07
CA LEU A 188 -35.60 19.50 22.94
C LEU A 188 -35.09 18.05 22.86
N LEU A 189 -35.64 17.13 23.66
CA LEU A 189 -35.33 15.70 23.58
C LEU A 189 -35.73 15.10 22.23
N MET A 190 -36.89 15.48 21.68
CA MET A 190 -37.34 15.04 20.36
C MET A 190 -36.42 15.55 19.25
N HIS A 191 -35.99 16.82 19.29
CA HIS A 191 -34.98 17.34 18.34
C HIS A 191 -33.65 16.59 18.43
N ARG A 192 -33.20 16.24 19.64
CA ARG A 192 -31.99 15.43 19.81
C ARG A 192 -32.13 14.05 19.15
N ARG A 193 -33.30 13.41 19.28
CA ARG A 193 -33.61 12.12 18.62
C ARG A 193 -33.67 12.27 17.10
N LEU A 194 -34.31 13.33 16.60
CA LEU A 194 -34.36 13.63 15.17
C LEU A 194 -32.96 13.81 14.58
N GLY A 195 -32.08 14.55 15.29
CA GLY A 195 -30.69 14.70 14.91
C GLY A 195 -29.94 13.37 14.80
N LYS A 196 -30.20 12.43 15.73
CA LYS A 196 -29.63 11.07 15.67
C LYS A 196 -30.18 10.25 14.49
N CYS A 197 -31.47 10.36 14.17
CA CYS A 197 -32.04 9.72 12.99
C CYS A 197 -31.42 10.27 11.70
N ARG A 198 -31.28 11.60 11.56
CA ARG A 198 -30.63 12.23 10.39
C ARG A 198 -29.16 11.82 10.25
N GLN A 199 -28.42 11.75 11.36
CA GLN A 199 -27.04 11.24 11.36
C GLN A 199 -26.96 9.76 10.89
N ALA A 200 -27.90 8.92 11.31
CA ALA A 200 -27.97 7.53 10.87
C ALA A 200 -28.30 7.42 9.37
N ILE A 201 -29.22 8.25 8.86
CA ILE A 201 -29.56 8.34 7.43
C ILE A 201 -28.30 8.63 6.61
N SER A 202 -27.59 9.73 6.91
CA SER A 202 -26.37 10.09 6.18
C SER A 202 -25.28 9.01 6.28
N TYR A 203 -25.15 8.35 7.43
CA TYR A 203 -24.22 7.23 7.59
C TYR A 203 -24.57 6.04 6.69
N ILE A 204 -25.86 5.67 6.61
CA ILE A 204 -26.32 4.57 5.74
C ILE A 204 -26.15 4.95 4.26
N GLU A 205 -26.48 6.17 3.87
CA GLU A 205 -26.31 6.68 2.50
C GLU A 205 -24.85 6.65 2.04
N GLU A 206 -23.92 7.12 2.88
CA GLU A 206 -22.49 7.05 2.58
C GLU A 206 -22.05 5.59 2.36
N ARG A 207 -22.62 4.64 3.11
CA ARG A 207 -22.30 3.22 2.97
C ARG A 207 -22.90 2.57 1.74
N ILE A 208 -24.14 2.91 1.38
CA ILE A 208 -24.74 2.51 0.11
C ILE A 208 -23.86 3.02 -1.04
N GLN A 209 -23.42 4.28 -1.00
CA GLN A 209 -22.52 4.84 -2.01
C GLN A 209 -21.18 4.09 -2.08
N HIS A 210 -20.62 3.65 -0.95
CA HIS A 210 -19.40 2.82 -0.95
C HIS A 210 -19.63 1.42 -1.55
N PHE A 211 -20.82 0.84 -1.37
CA PHE A 211 -21.18 -0.46 -1.93
C PHE A 211 -21.45 -0.38 -3.44
N GLU A 212 -22.11 0.68 -3.88
CA GLU A 212 -22.52 0.91 -5.27
C GLU A 212 -21.47 1.59 -6.12
N ARG A 213 -20.44 2.19 -5.49
CA ARG A 213 -19.27 2.69 -6.22
C ARG A 213 -18.82 1.57 -7.15
N PRO A 214 -18.86 1.79 -8.48
CA PRO A 214 -18.41 0.78 -9.41
C PRO A 214 -17.00 0.42 -8.97
N ARG A 215 -16.70 -0.88 -8.88
CA ARG A 215 -15.32 -1.33 -8.78
C ARG A 215 -14.64 -0.88 -10.07
N GLN A 216 -14.23 0.38 -10.14
CA GLN A 216 -13.20 0.80 -11.05
C GLN A 216 -11.99 0.01 -10.57
N SER A 217 -11.80 -1.15 -11.20
CA SER A 217 -10.51 -1.78 -11.30
C SER A 217 -9.61 -0.72 -11.89
N PHE A 218 -8.98 0.08 -11.02
CA PHE A 218 -7.70 0.64 -11.35
C PHE A 218 -6.79 -0.57 -11.54
N ASN A 219 -6.77 -1.08 -12.78
CA ASN A 219 -5.68 -1.87 -13.29
C ASN A 219 -4.42 -1.01 -13.11
N ARG A 220 -3.69 -1.26 -12.02
CA ARG A 220 -2.32 -0.82 -11.78
C ARG A 220 -1.48 -2.03 -11.40
#